data_AF-A0A250LFC0-F1
#
_entry.id   AF-A0A250LFC0-F1
#
_cell.length_a   1.000
_cell.length_b   1.000
_cell.length_c   1.000
_cell.angle_alpha   90.00
_cell.angle_beta   90.00
_cell.angle_gamma   90.00
#
_symmetry.space_group_name_H-M   'P 1'
#
loop_
_entity.id
_entity.type
_entity.pdbx_description
1 polymer ?
#
loop_
_entity_poly.entity_id
_entity_poly.type
_entity_poly.pdbx_seq_one_letter_code
_entity_poly.pdbx_strand_id
1 'polypeptide(L)'
;MCDAPGISQHSAAVQTDVAVYLGDCSGDTLKVVCDGASIDSGGSTAQRALRALAYPTPRGPYAVSTRFTIFVHETSLGPTSADTRLVATFRIDVLCKGSLVYASARTAQSVTELPPAPYVIGDDVITTARRVLEAWQAALQRGGDKQC
;
A
#
# COMPACT_ATOMS: atom_id res chain seq x y z
N MET A 1 40.68 25.42 17.35
CA MET A 1 39.43 25.45 18.15
C MET A 1 38.42 24.65 17.37
N CYS A 2 38.06 23.51 17.93
CA CYS A 2 37.11 22.56 17.38
C CYS A 2 35.70 23.14 17.50
N ASP A 3 34.89 23.01 16.46
CA ASP A 3 33.46 22.70 16.60
C ASP A 3 32.88 22.26 15.26
N ALA A 4 32.77 20.94 15.11
CA ALA A 4 31.57 20.32 14.57
C ALA A 4 31.29 19.11 15.46
N PRO A 5 30.03 18.89 15.85
CA PRO A 5 29.38 17.74 15.24
C PRO A 5 27.90 17.96 14.90
N GLY A 6 27.56 17.57 13.67
CA GLY A 6 26.34 16.87 13.29
C GLY A 6 25.04 17.28 13.97
N ILE A 7 24.28 18.17 13.31
CA ILE A 7 22.82 18.10 13.38
C ILE A 7 22.44 16.77 12.71
N SER A 8 22.28 15.73 13.52
CA SER A 8 21.60 14.53 13.08
C SER A 8 20.18 14.96 12.74
N GLN A 9 19.88 15.12 11.45
CA GLN A 9 18.52 15.12 10.96
C GLN A 9 17.95 13.75 11.32
N HIS A 10 17.39 13.63 12.53
CA HIS A 10 16.51 12.52 12.85
C HIS A 10 15.31 12.68 11.93
N SER A 11 15.38 12.05 10.75
CA SER A 11 14.23 11.86 9.89
C SER A 11 13.17 11.21 10.77
N ALA A 12 12.11 11.94 11.08
CA ALA A 12 11.06 11.47 11.98
C ALA A 12 10.55 10.13 11.45
N ALA A 13 10.47 9.13 12.32
CA ALA A 13 9.98 7.83 11.92
C ALA A 13 8.52 7.96 11.47
N VAL A 14 8.18 7.31 10.36
CA VAL A 14 6.82 7.26 9.85
C VAL A 14 6.31 5.85 10.06
N GLN A 15 5.24 5.71 10.84
CA GLN A 15 4.45 4.49 10.84
C GLN A 15 3.56 4.51 9.60
N THR A 16 3.50 3.40 8.88
CA THR A 16 2.62 3.19 7.74
C THR A 16 1.77 1.97 8.01
N ASP A 17 0.47 2.17 8.05
CA ASP A 17 -0.53 1.13 8.28
C ASP A 17 -1.28 0.87 6.98
N VAL A 18 -1.37 -0.40 6.59
CA VAL A 18 -2.10 -0.85 5.41
C VAL A 18 -3.21 -1.77 5.86
N ALA A 19 -4.45 -1.41 5.52
CA ALA A 19 -5.62 -2.23 5.82
C ALA A 19 -6.29 -2.68 4.53
N VAL A 20 -6.59 -3.98 4.43
CA VAL A 20 -7.23 -4.61 3.28
C VAL A 20 -8.63 -5.08 3.66
N TYR A 21 -9.62 -4.67 2.89
CA TYR A 21 -11.03 -4.97 3.12
C TYR A 21 -11.64 -5.65 1.90
N LEU A 22 -12.56 -6.60 2.09
CA LEU A 22 -13.35 -7.13 0.98
C LEU A 22 -14.42 -6.13 0.53
N GLY A 23 -14.65 -6.08 -0.78
CA GLY A 23 -15.60 -5.15 -1.41
C GLY A 23 -15.01 -3.77 -1.74
N ASP A 24 -15.86 -2.88 -2.23
CA ASP A 24 -15.50 -1.52 -2.67
C ASP A 24 -15.72 -0.43 -1.61
N CYS A 25 -16.08 -0.86 -0.40
CA CYS A 25 -16.43 -0.05 0.75
C CYS A 25 -17.57 0.96 0.50
N SER A 26 -18.52 0.65 -0.39
CA SER A 26 -19.68 1.51 -0.69
C SER A 26 -20.93 1.25 0.17
N GLY A 27 -20.92 0.22 1.04
CA GLY A 27 -22.05 -0.18 1.89
C GLY A 27 -21.69 -0.36 3.37
N ASP A 28 -22.66 -0.83 4.16
CA ASP A 28 -22.66 -0.73 5.64
C ASP A 28 -21.76 -1.73 6.38
N THR A 29 -21.27 -2.79 5.72
CA THR A 29 -20.41 -3.80 6.36
C THR A 29 -19.10 -3.98 5.62
N LEU A 30 -18.01 -3.56 6.26
CA LEU A 30 -16.64 -3.75 5.78
C LEU A 30 -16.03 -4.97 6.46
N LYS A 31 -15.72 -6.03 5.70
CA LYS A 31 -14.98 -7.17 6.23
C LYS A 31 -13.49 -6.91 6.10
N VAL A 32 -12.84 -6.59 7.22
CA VAL A 32 -11.37 -6.54 7.31
C VAL A 32 -10.83 -7.93 6.97
N VAL A 33 -9.92 -7.99 6.00
CA VAL A 33 -9.18 -9.21 5.65
C VAL A 33 -7.95 -9.31 6.53
N CYS A 34 -7.14 -8.26 6.51
CA CYS A 34 -5.97 -8.11 7.35
C CYS A 34 -5.53 -6.66 7.37
N ASP A 35 -4.62 -6.40 8.30
CA ASP A 35 -3.89 -5.18 8.51
C ASP A 35 -2.40 -5.50 8.54
N GLY A 36 -1.58 -4.50 8.25
CA GLY A 36 -0.13 -4.58 8.32
C GLY A 36 0.43 -3.24 8.70
N ALA A 37 1.52 -3.23 9.45
CA ALA A 37 2.18 -2.00 9.89
C ALA A 37 3.69 -2.09 9.65
N SER A 38 4.28 -0.97 9.29
CA SER A 38 5.73 -0.79 9.22
C SER A 38 6.11 0.55 9.83
N ILE A 39 7.23 0.64 10.54
CA ILE A 39 7.76 1.90 11.04
C ILE A 39 9.15 2.10 10.44
N ASP A 40 9.34 3.18 9.70
CA ASP A 40 10.57 3.46 8.98
C ASP A 40 10.87 4.96 8.96
N SER A 41 12.14 5.33 9.12
CA SER A 41 12.61 6.72 9.01
C SER A 41 12.92 7.16 7.57
N GLY A 42 12.63 6.32 6.56
CA GLY A 42 12.94 6.57 5.16
C GLY A 42 12.12 5.73 4.17
N GLY A 43 12.37 5.94 2.88
CA GLY A 43 11.63 5.31 1.78
C GLY A 43 10.37 6.06 1.36
N SER A 44 9.81 5.69 0.21
CA SER A 44 8.51 6.23 -0.24
C SER A 44 7.36 5.57 0.51
N THR A 45 6.18 6.20 0.50
CA THR A 45 4.95 5.61 1.06
C THR A 45 4.68 4.22 0.48
N ALA A 46 4.87 4.04 -0.82
CA ALA A 46 4.65 2.74 -1.47
C ALA A 46 5.62 1.65 -0.95
N GLN A 47 6.90 2.00 -0.72
CA GLN A 47 7.87 1.06 -0.14
C GLN A 47 7.53 0.68 1.30
N ARG A 48 7.08 1.64 2.12
CA ARG A 48 6.61 1.35 3.48
C ARG A 48 5.34 0.50 3.46
N ALA A 49 4.38 0.82 2.60
CA ALA A 49 3.16 0.04 2.44
C ALA A 49 3.44 -1.42 2.03
N LEU A 50 4.40 -1.66 1.14
CA LEU A 50 4.85 -3.02 0.78
C LEU A 50 5.45 -3.76 1.99
N ARG A 51 6.24 -3.07 2.81
CA ARG A 51 6.80 -3.64 4.05
C ARG A 51 5.72 -3.95 5.08
N ALA A 52 4.73 -3.07 5.23
CA ALA A 52 3.59 -3.30 6.10
C ALA A 52 2.82 -4.59 5.71
N LEU A 53 2.61 -4.82 4.41
CA LEU A 53 1.98 -6.06 3.92
C LEU A 53 2.91 -7.27 3.86
N ALA A 54 4.20 -7.16 4.20
CA ALA A 54 5.09 -8.33 4.22
C ALA A 54 4.69 -9.33 5.32
N TYR A 55 4.15 -8.82 6.44
CA TYR A 55 3.72 -9.61 7.60
C TYR A 55 2.32 -9.18 8.06
N PRO A 56 1.26 -9.47 7.28
CA PRO A 56 -0.09 -9.05 7.63
C PRO A 56 -0.65 -9.84 8.82
N THR A 57 -1.56 -9.22 9.56
CA THR A 57 -2.28 -9.77 10.71
C THR A 57 -3.79 -9.67 10.46
N PRO A 58 -4.56 -10.76 10.65
CA PRO A 58 -4.09 -12.12 10.90
C PRO A 58 -3.26 -12.66 9.73
N ARG A 59 -2.44 -13.70 10.00
CA ARG A 59 -1.79 -14.45 8.92
C ARG A 59 -2.82 -15.28 8.17
N GLY A 60 -2.60 -15.47 6.87
CA GLY A 60 -3.52 -16.16 5.96
C GLY A 60 -3.82 -17.63 6.33
N PRO A 61 -4.69 -18.29 5.54
CA PRO A 61 -5.04 -17.97 4.17
C PRO A 61 -6.02 -16.79 4.03
N TYR A 62 -5.82 -15.96 3.01
CA TYR A 62 -6.72 -14.85 2.70
C TYR A 62 -7.74 -15.25 1.64
N ALA A 63 -8.89 -14.56 1.61
CA ALA A 63 -9.93 -14.83 0.62
C ALA A 63 -9.47 -14.41 -0.78
N VAL A 64 -9.96 -15.13 -1.79
CA VAL A 64 -9.94 -14.67 -3.19
C VAL A 64 -11.18 -13.80 -3.40
N SER A 65 -11.01 -12.63 -3.99
CA SER A 65 -12.11 -11.72 -4.30
C SER A 65 -11.87 -10.99 -5.61
N THR A 66 -12.94 -10.78 -6.36
CA THR A 66 -12.93 -9.92 -7.55
C THR A 66 -12.97 -8.43 -7.20
N ARG A 67 -13.29 -8.10 -5.94
CA ARG A 67 -13.31 -6.72 -5.43
C ARG A 67 -12.80 -6.60 -4.01
N PHE A 68 -11.89 -5.68 -3.78
CA PHE A 68 -11.38 -5.37 -2.45
C PHE A 68 -10.83 -3.94 -2.42
N THR A 69 -10.63 -3.40 -1.22
CA THR A 69 -10.15 -2.04 -1.01
C THR A 69 -8.92 -2.04 -0.13
N ILE A 70 -7.95 -1.20 -0.47
CA ILE A 70 -6.72 -1.00 0.30
C ILE A 70 -6.74 0.44 0.83
N PHE A 71 -6.54 0.61 2.13
CA PHE A 71 -6.28 1.90 2.74
C PHE A 71 -4.84 1.95 3.22
N VAL A 72 -4.15 3.07 2.94
CA VAL A 72 -2.80 3.33 3.40
C VAL A 72 -2.83 4.58 4.26
N HIS A 73 -2.51 4.42 5.54
CA HIS A 73 -2.38 5.51 6.51
C HIS A 73 -0.92 5.72 6.86
N GLU A 74 -0.55 6.96 7.14
CA GLU A 74 0.74 7.29 7.70
C GLU A 74 0.58 8.10 8.97
N THR A 75 1.34 7.72 10.00
CA THR A 75 1.47 8.47 11.24
C THR A 75 2.91 8.96 11.38
N SER A 76 3.08 10.28 11.43
CA SER A 76 4.39 10.89 11.69
C SER A 76 4.69 10.85 13.18
N LEU A 77 5.74 10.14 13.59
CA LEU A 77 6.13 9.99 14.98
C LEU A 77 7.12 11.11 15.35
N GLY A 78 6.57 12.28 15.70
CA GLY A 78 7.33 13.42 16.18
C GLY A 78 7.43 13.46 17.71
N PRO A 79 8.39 14.21 18.28
CA PRO A 79 8.60 14.31 19.73
C PRO A 79 7.47 15.06 20.47
N THR A 80 6.66 15.86 19.77
CA THR A 80 5.65 16.73 20.39
C THR A 80 4.21 16.36 20.05
N SER A 81 3.97 15.67 18.93
CA SER A 81 2.65 15.15 18.57
C SER A 81 2.76 14.11 17.45
N ALA A 82 1.90 13.09 17.50
CA ALA A 82 1.67 12.19 16.38
C ALA A 82 0.57 12.76 15.48
N ASP A 83 0.82 12.83 14.17
CA ASP A 83 -0.17 13.24 13.17
C ASP A 83 -0.45 12.07 12.23
N THR A 84 -1.70 11.65 12.14
CA THR A 84 -2.16 10.50 11.34
C THR A 84 -2.99 11.00 10.18
N ARG A 85 -2.64 10.59 8.96
CA ARG A 85 -3.38 10.93 7.74
C ARG A 85 -3.62 9.72 6.85
N LEU A 86 -4.74 9.72 6.15
CA LEU A 86 -5.00 8.80 5.04
C LEU A 86 -4.22 9.28 3.82
N VAL A 87 -3.31 8.45 3.30
CA VAL A 87 -2.44 8.80 2.17
C VAL A 87 -3.00 8.30 0.86
N ALA A 88 -3.55 7.09 0.84
CA ALA A 88 -4.13 6.52 -0.36
C ALA A 88 -5.28 5.57 -0.05
N THR A 89 -6.27 5.58 -0.94
CA THR A 89 -7.34 4.60 -1.00
C THR A 89 -7.35 4.00 -2.41
N PHE A 90 -7.23 2.68 -2.50
CA PHE A 90 -7.32 1.95 -3.75
C PHE A 90 -8.53 1.04 -3.72
N ARG A 91 -9.48 1.27 -4.63
CA ARG A 91 -10.54 0.32 -4.94
C ARG A 91 -10.07 -0.59 -6.06
N ILE A 92 -9.98 -1.87 -5.78
CA ILE A 92 -9.41 -2.86 -6.69
C ILE A 92 -10.53 -3.69 -7.30
N ASP A 93 -10.59 -3.71 -8.64
CA ASP A 93 -11.37 -4.68 -9.40
C ASP A 93 -10.41 -5.70 -10.02
N VAL A 94 -10.74 -6.98 -9.89
CA VAL A 94 -9.95 -8.11 -10.39
C VAL A 94 -10.79 -8.96 -11.33
N LEU A 95 -10.24 -9.25 -12.50
CA LEU A 95 -10.83 -10.08 -13.53
C LEU A 95 -9.87 -11.23 -13.89
N CYS A 96 -10.29 -12.47 -13.68
CA CYS A 96 -9.57 -13.64 -14.15
C CYS A 96 -10.08 -14.03 -15.54
N LYS A 97 -9.20 -14.08 -16.53
CA LYS A 97 -9.52 -14.48 -17.91
C LYS A 97 -8.47 -15.45 -18.43
N GLY A 98 -8.89 -16.71 -18.63
CA GLY A 98 -7.97 -17.78 -19.01
C GLY A 98 -6.96 -18.05 -17.89
N SER A 99 -5.67 -18.03 -18.24
CA SER A 99 -4.55 -18.21 -17.30
C SER A 99 -4.02 -16.90 -16.71
N LEU A 100 -4.71 -15.77 -16.94
CA LEU A 100 -4.25 -14.44 -16.53
C LEU A 100 -5.23 -13.76 -15.57
N VAL A 101 -4.67 -12.97 -14.67
CA VAL A 101 -5.35 -12.00 -13.81
C VAL A 101 -5.10 -10.61 -14.37
N TYR A 102 -6.20 -9.88 -14.51
CA TYR A 102 -6.22 -8.45 -14.81
C TYR A 102 -6.72 -7.75 -13.55
N ALA A 103 -6.09 -6.65 -13.18
CA ALA A 103 -6.53 -5.86 -12.04
C ALA A 103 -6.46 -4.38 -12.37
N SER A 104 -7.44 -3.62 -11.90
CA SER A 104 -7.45 -2.17 -11.98
C SER A 104 -7.53 -1.58 -10.59
N ALA A 105 -6.77 -0.52 -10.35
CA ALA A 105 -6.74 0.22 -9.10
C ALA A 105 -7.31 1.62 -9.33
N ARG A 106 -8.43 1.91 -8.68
CA ARG A 106 -9.09 3.21 -8.71
C ARG A 106 -8.78 3.98 -7.44
N THR A 107 -8.27 5.20 -7.60
CA THR A 107 -8.15 6.22 -6.56
C THR A 107 -9.21 7.30 -6.75
N ALA A 108 -9.21 8.33 -5.90
CA ALA A 108 -10.09 9.49 -6.11
C ALA A 108 -9.71 10.30 -7.36
N GLN A 109 -8.45 10.24 -7.79
CA GLN A 109 -7.89 11.09 -8.86
C GLN A 109 -7.69 10.33 -10.18
N SER A 110 -7.58 9.00 -10.16
CA SER A 110 -7.20 8.23 -11.34
C SER A 110 -7.68 6.77 -11.29
N VAL A 111 -7.65 6.12 -12.45
CA VAL A 111 -7.74 4.66 -12.58
C VAL A 111 -6.45 4.19 -13.24
N THR A 112 -5.81 3.18 -12.66
CA THR A 112 -4.60 2.56 -13.20
C THR A 112 -4.85 1.09 -13.46
N GLU A 113 -4.67 0.67 -14.72
CA GLU A 113 -4.67 -0.74 -15.09
C GLU A 113 -3.30 -1.35 -14.76
N LEU A 114 -3.29 -2.47 -14.05
CA LEU A 114 -2.08 -3.22 -13.78
C LEU A 114 -1.71 -4.09 -14.98
N PRO A 115 -0.41 -4.33 -15.23
CA PRO A 115 0.00 -5.33 -16.20
C PRO A 115 -0.63 -6.70 -15.90
N PRO A 116 -1.12 -7.43 -16.92
CA PRO A 116 -1.65 -8.77 -16.72
C PRO A 116 -0.61 -9.69 -16.08
N ALA A 117 -1.03 -10.49 -15.10
CA ALA A 117 -0.16 -11.43 -14.40
C ALA A 117 -0.69 -12.87 -14.54
N PRO A 118 0.18 -13.89 -14.55
CA PRO A 118 -0.28 -15.28 -14.47
C PRO A 118 -1.14 -15.50 -13.23
N TYR A 119 -2.29 -16.16 -13.39
CA TYR A 119 -3.10 -16.62 -12.27
C TYR A 119 -2.46 -17.86 -11.66
N VAL A 120 -2.02 -17.74 -10.42
CA VAL A 120 -1.56 -18.88 -9.62
C VAL A 120 -2.70 -19.28 -8.69
N ILE A 121 -3.01 -20.58 -8.63
CA ILE A 121 -4.00 -21.09 -7.67
C ILE A 121 -3.51 -20.74 -6.26
N GLY A 122 -4.27 -19.92 -5.54
CA GLY A 122 -3.88 -19.36 -4.25
C GLY A 122 -3.54 -17.87 -4.28
N ASP A 123 -3.54 -17.21 -5.45
CA ASP A 123 -3.48 -15.75 -5.54
C ASP A 123 -4.72 -15.15 -4.86
N ASP A 124 -4.50 -14.63 -3.65
CA ASP A 124 -5.50 -13.99 -2.83
C ASP A 124 -5.45 -12.46 -2.95
N VAL A 125 -6.31 -11.78 -2.19
CA VAL A 125 -6.37 -10.32 -2.16
C VAL A 125 -5.05 -9.68 -1.71
N ILE A 126 -4.21 -10.35 -0.91
CA ILE A 126 -2.93 -9.79 -0.43
C ILE A 126 -1.85 -9.90 -1.49
N THR A 127 -1.80 -11.01 -2.22
CA THR A 127 -0.95 -11.12 -3.41
C THR A 127 -1.29 -10.03 -4.43
N THR A 128 -2.58 -9.81 -4.69
CA THR A 128 -3.01 -8.73 -5.60
C THR A 128 -2.70 -7.34 -5.03
N ALA A 129 -2.90 -7.12 -3.73
CA ALA A 129 -2.59 -5.83 -3.07
C ALA A 129 -1.11 -5.45 -3.19
N ARG A 130 -0.20 -6.42 -3.01
CA ARG A 130 1.25 -6.19 -3.19
C ARG A 130 1.57 -5.78 -4.63
N ARG A 131 1.01 -6.47 -5.63
CA ARG A 131 1.19 -6.10 -7.06
C ARG A 131 0.71 -4.68 -7.36
N VAL A 132 -0.40 -4.25 -6.75
CA VAL A 132 -0.90 -2.86 -6.87
C VAL A 132 0.11 -1.86 -6.30
N LEU A 133 0.64 -2.13 -5.09
CA LEU A 133 1.61 -1.23 -4.45
C LEU A 133 2.94 -1.19 -5.19
N GLU A 134 3.40 -2.30 -5.77
CA GLU A 134 4.57 -2.36 -6.66
C GLU A 134 4.37 -1.49 -7.91
N ALA A 135 3.21 -1.60 -8.56
CA ALA A 135 2.88 -0.77 -9.72
C ALA A 135 2.77 0.72 -9.35
N TRP A 136 2.21 1.03 -8.17
CA TRP A 136 2.15 2.39 -7.66
C TRP A 136 3.55 2.96 -7.41
N GLN A 137 4.44 2.17 -6.81
CA GLN A 137 5.85 2.56 -6.62
C GLN A 137 6.52 2.87 -7.96
N ALA A 138 6.35 2.00 -8.97
CA ALA A 138 6.92 2.21 -10.30
C ALA A 138 6.35 3.46 -10.99
N ALA A 139 5.06 3.76 -10.81
CA ALA A 139 4.43 4.97 -11.34
C ALA A 139 4.99 6.24 -10.70
N LEU A 140 5.21 6.24 -9.38
CA LEU A 140 5.82 7.37 -8.66
C LEU A 140 7.25 7.65 -9.13
N GLN A 141 8.04 6.60 -9.37
CA GLN A 141 9.40 6.74 -9.89
C GLN A 141 9.42 7.38 -11.28
N ARG A 142 8.54 6.94 -12.19
CA ARG A 142 8.42 7.52 -13.54
C ARG A 142 7.90 8.96 -13.56
N GLY A 143 7.15 9.37 -12.54
CA GLY A 143 6.69 10.75 -12.37
C GLY A 143 7.81 11.68 -11.88
N GLY A 144 8.71 11.19 -11.03
CA GLY A 144 9.86 11.94 -10.53
C GLY A 144 10.96 12.16 -11.59
N ASP A 145 11.15 11.19 -12.50
CA ASP A 145 12.16 11.29 -13.57
C ASP A 145 11.83 12.33 -14.65
N LYS A 146 10.63 12.92 -14.64
CA LYS A 146 10.22 13.99 -15.58
C LYS A 146 10.51 15.41 -15.08
N GLN A 147 11.21 15.55 -13.94
CA GLN A 147 11.53 16.86 -13.33
C GLN A 147 13.02 17.24 -13.38
N CYS A 148 13.84 16.57 -14.21
CA CYS A 148 15.22 16.95 -14.50
C CYS A 148 15.36 17.58 -15.89
#